data_AF-A0A6P1EVK2-F1
#
_entry.id   AF-A0A6P1EVK2-F1
#
_cell.length_a   1.000
_cell.length_b   1.000
_cell.length_c   1.000
_cell.angle_alpha   90.00
_cell.angle_beta   90.00
_cell.angle_gamma   90.00
#
_symmetry.space_group_name_H-M   'P 1'
#
loop_
_entity.id
_entity.type
_entity.pdbx_description
1 polymer ?
#
loop_
_entity_poly.entity_id
_entity_poly.type
_entity_poly.pdbx_seq_one_letter_code
_entity_poly.pdbx_strand_id
1 'polypeptide(L)' 'MKNFNTLSFETLANIVGGRNNWAANIGGVGGATVAGWALGNAVCGPACGFVGAHYVPIAWAGVTAATGGFGKIRK' A
#
# COMPACT_ATOMS: atom_id res chain seq x y z
N MET A 1 11.58 -8.53 -32.76
CA MET A 1 10.29 -8.29 -32.08
C MET A 1 10.41 -8.82 -30.66
N LYS A 2 10.14 -8.02 -29.63
CA LYS A 2 10.13 -8.53 -28.24
C LYS A 2 8.94 -9.48 -28.11
N ASN A 3 9.20 -10.73 -27.73
CA ASN A 3 8.16 -11.69 -27.38
C ASN A 3 7.66 -11.31 -25.99
N PHE A 4 6.40 -10.88 -25.89
CA PHE A 4 5.79 -10.53 -24.61
C PHE A 4 4.96 -11.72 -24.12
N ASN A 5 5.19 -12.12 -22.87
CA ASN A 5 4.25 -13.01 -22.19
C ASN A 5 2.96 -12.23 -21.91
N THR A 6 1.84 -12.74 -22.39
CA THR A 6 0.52 -12.16 -22.12
C THR A 6 0.04 -12.61 -20.74
N LEU A 7 -0.58 -11.68 -20.01
CA LEU A 7 -1.19 -11.95 -18.71
C LEU A 7 -2.67 -12.33 -18.89
N SER A 8 -3.19 -13.19 -18.03
CA SER A 8 -4.64 -13.41 -17.93
C SER A 8 -5.32 -12.15 -17.39
N PHE A 9 -6.62 -11.99 -17.71
CA PHE A 9 -7.43 -10.87 -17.19
C PHE A 9 -7.43 -10.81 -15.66
N GLU A 10 -7.43 -11.97 -15.00
CA GLU A 10 -7.41 -12.06 -13.55
C GLU A 10 -6.08 -11.55 -12.97
N THR A 11 -4.95 -11.98 -13.52
CA THR A 11 -3.64 -11.47 -13.08
C THR A 11 -3.51 -9.98 -13.37
N LEU A 12 -4.01 -9.52 -14.51
CA LEU A 12 -4.01 -8.09 -14.84
C LEU A 12 -4.88 -7.28 -13.87
N ALA A 13 -6.05 -7.80 -13.49
CA ALA A 13 -6.92 -7.18 -12.49
C ALA A 13 -6.19 -7.06 -11.14
N ASN A 14 -5.47 -8.07 -10.69
CA ASN A 14 -4.72 -7.98 -9.43
C ASN A 14 -3.53 -6.98 -9.46
N ILE A 15 -3.06 -6.57 -10.64
CA ILE A 15 -1.96 -5.60 -10.78
C ILE A 15 -2.49 -4.17 -10.91
N VAL A 16 -3.45 -3.92 -11.81
CA VAL A 16 -3.90 -2.56 -12.17
C VAL A 16 -5.40 -2.31 -11.98
N GLY A 17 -6.21 -3.32 -11.68
CA GLY A 17 -7.69 -3.23 -11.67
C GLY A 17 -8.35 -3.57 -10.33
N GLY A 18 -9.63 -3.26 -10.14
CA GLY A 18 -10.32 -3.61 -8.88
C GLY A 18 -9.81 -2.86 -7.64
N ARG A 19 -10.33 -3.22 -6.46
CA ARG A 19 -10.08 -2.50 -5.20
C ARG A 19 -8.84 -3.01 -4.42
N ASN A 20 -8.50 -4.30 -4.55
CA ASN A 20 -7.27 -4.89 -4.02
C ASN A 20 -6.27 -5.14 -5.16
N ASN A 21 -5.64 -4.09 -5.68
CA ASN A 21 -4.56 -4.28 -6.66
C ASN A 21 -3.24 -3.71 -6.18
N TRP A 22 -2.18 -4.19 -6.83
CA TRP A 22 -0.82 -3.78 -6.53
C TRP A 22 -0.64 -2.26 -6.57
N ALA A 23 -1.14 -1.57 -7.61
CA ALA A 23 -0.96 -0.12 -7.74
C ALA A 23 -1.63 0.67 -6.60
N ALA A 24 -2.86 0.32 -6.23
CA ALA A 24 -3.60 0.94 -5.14
C ALA A 24 -2.94 0.64 -3.78
N ASN A 25 -2.48 -0.60 -3.58
CA ASN A 25 -1.81 -1.00 -2.35
C ASN A 25 -0.47 -0.28 -2.16
N ILE A 26 0.35 -0.19 -3.21
CA ILE A 26 1.61 0.56 -3.17
C ILE A 26 1.36 2.04 -2.94
N GLY A 27 0.34 2.62 -3.59
CA GLY A 27 -0.05 4.01 -3.35
C GLY A 27 -0.47 4.27 -1.90
N GLY A 28 -1.27 3.36 -1.32
CA GLY A 28 -1.70 3.42 0.07
C GLY A 28 -0.54 3.28 1.07
N VAL A 29 0.34 2.29 0.87
CA VAL A 29 1.56 2.12 1.68
C VAL A 29 2.45 3.36 1.57
N GLY A 30 2.70 3.86 0.36
CA GLY A 30 3.53 5.04 0.15
C GLY A 30 2.97 6.29 0.82
N GLY A 31 1.66 6.54 0.70
CA GLY A 31 0.98 7.65 1.37
C GLY A 31 1.08 7.54 2.90
N ALA A 32 0.85 6.34 3.44
CA ALA A 32 0.99 6.08 4.87
C ALA A 32 2.44 6.27 5.37
N THR A 33 3.44 5.91 4.58
CA THR A 33 4.86 6.12 4.91
C THR A 33 5.19 7.60 5.02
N VAL A 34 4.77 8.40 4.03
CA VAL A 34 5.01 9.86 4.02
C VAL A 34 4.27 10.52 5.18
N ALA A 35 3.02 10.14 5.42
CA ALA A 35 2.24 10.66 6.55
C ALA A 35 2.90 10.30 7.89
N GLY A 36 3.33 9.05 8.05
CA GLY A 36 4.04 8.61 9.25
C GLY A 36 5.35 9.34 9.47
N TRP A 37 6.13 9.57 8.41
CA TRP A 37 7.34 10.37 8.49
C TRP A 37 7.06 11.80 8.94
N ALA A 38 6.10 12.47 8.29
CA ALA A 38 5.75 13.86 8.61
C ALA A 38 5.24 14.01 10.04
N LEU A 39 4.35 13.11 10.48
CA LEU A 39 3.84 13.08 11.85
C LEU A 39 4.95 12.85 12.86
N GLY A 40 5.79 11.85 12.65
CA GLY A 40 6.92 11.56 13.54
C GLY A 40 7.91 12.73 13.61
N ASN A 41 8.22 13.34 12.47
CA ASN A 41 9.11 14.49 12.39
C ASN A 41 8.56 15.70 13.17
N ALA A 42 7.26 15.97 13.07
CA ALA A 42 6.61 17.02 13.83
C ALA A 42 6.61 16.77 15.34
N VAL A 43 6.63 15.51 15.79
CA VAL A 43 6.60 15.15 17.22
C VAL A 43 7.98 15.27 17.88
N CYS A 44 9.02 14.66 17.30
CA CYS A 44 10.35 14.67 17.91
C CYS A 44 11.52 14.80 16.92
N GLY A 45 11.23 15.23 15.70
CA GLY A 45 12.23 15.40 14.65
C GLY A 45 12.55 14.11 13.88
N PRO A 46 13.67 14.09 13.12
CA PRO A 46 13.92 13.09 12.09
C PRO A 46 13.88 11.64 12.57
N ALA A 47 14.37 11.34 13.78
CA ALA A 47 14.37 9.99 14.33
C ALA A 47 12.94 9.44 14.52
N CYS A 48 12.03 10.24 15.10
CA CYS A 48 10.62 9.89 15.16
C CYS A 48 9.99 9.80 13.77
N GLY A 49 10.47 10.60 12.80
CA GLY A 49 10.08 10.49 11.40
C GLY A 49 10.35 9.09 10.83
N PHE A 50 11.53 8.52 11.05
CA PHE A 50 11.82 7.14 10.60
C PHE A 50 10.94 6.10 11.30
N VAL A 51 10.70 6.26 12.60
CA VAL A 51 9.80 5.39 13.36
C VAL A 51 8.37 5.46 12.80
N GLY A 52 7.85 6.66 12.60
CA GLY A 52 6.51 6.85 12.04
C GLY A 52 6.39 6.32 10.61
N ALA A 53 7.40 6.56 9.76
CA ALA A 53 7.47 6.00 8.41
C ALA A 53 7.43 4.46 8.39
N HIS A 54 7.94 3.81 9.43
CA HIS A 54 7.94 2.35 9.54
C HIS A 54 6.59 1.80 10.04
N TYR A 55 6.05 2.36 11.12
CA TYR A 55 4.88 1.77 11.79
C TYR A 55 3.53 2.21 11.22
N VAL A 56 3.41 3.42 10.67
CA VAL A 56 2.13 3.91 10.13
C VAL A 56 1.66 3.11 8.91
N PRO A 57 2.52 2.70 7.95
CA PRO A 57 2.12 1.79 6.89
C PRO A 57 1.62 0.43 7.38
N ILE A 58 2.23 -0.11 8.43
CA ILE A 58 1.82 -1.39 9.04
C ILE A 58 0.42 -1.23 9.65
N ALA A 59 0.21 -0.16 10.40
CA ALA A 59 -1.10 0.17 10.97
C ALA A 59 -2.15 0.40 9.87
N TRP A 60 -1.82 1.15 8.82
CA TRP A 60 -2.70 1.35 7.67
C TRP A 60 -3.11 0.04 7.01
N ALA A 61 -2.15 -0.86 6.77
CA ALA A 61 -2.43 -2.17 6.18
C ALA A 61 -3.34 -3.00 7.08
N GLY A 62 -3.08 -3.03 8.39
CA GLY A 62 -3.92 -3.72 9.38
C GLY A 62 -5.36 -3.17 9.42
N VAL A 63 -5.52 -1.85 9.49
CA VAL A 63 -6.85 -1.20 9.49
C VAL A 63 -7.58 -1.43 8.17
N THR A 64 -6.88 -1.33 7.04
CA THR A 64 -7.45 -1.57 5.71
C THR A 64 -7.91 -3.03 5.57
N ALA A 65 -7.17 -3.98 6.12
CA ALA A 65 -7.60 -5.38 6.17
C ALA A 65 -8.84 -5.57 7.07
N ALA A 66 -8.83 -5.02 8.29
CA ALA A 66 -9.91 -5.17 9.26
C ALA A 66 -11.22 -4.53 8.80
N THR A 67 -11.15 -3.44 8.03
CA THR A 67 -12.31 -2.72 7.49
C THR A 67 -12.80 -3.26 6.15
N GLY A 68 -12.14 -4.31 5.61
CA GLY A 68 -12.44 -4.83 4.28
C GLY A 68 -12.09 -3.85 3.16
N GLY A 69 -11.22 -2.87 3.43
CA GLY A 69 -10.80 -1.82 2.50
C GLY A 69 -10.12 -2.36 1.24
N PHE A 70 -9.41 -3.49 1.35
CA PHE A 70 -8.88 -4.22 0.20
C PHE A 70 -10.02 -4.86 -0.63
N GLY A 71 -11.13 -5.24 -0.01
CA GLY A 71 -12.19 -6.01 -0.66
C GLY A 71 -11.90 -7.52 -0.61
N LYS A 72 -12.79 -8.33 -1.19
CA LYS A 72 -12.59 -9.79 -1.22
C LYS A 72 -11.39 -10.12 -2.12
N ILE A 73 -10.40 -10.80 -1.57
CA ILE A 73 -9.48 -11.61 -2.37
C ILE A 73 -10.39 -12.66 -3.03
N ARG A 74 -10.73 -12.47 -4.31
CA ARG A 74 -11.33 -13.55 -5.09
C ARG A 74 -10.21 -14.60 -5.20
N LYS A 75 -10.37 -15.67 -4.43
CA LYS A 75 -9.54 -16.88 -4.57
C LYS A 75 -9.94 -17.60 -5.84
#